data_AF-A0A173WWX2-F1
#
_entry.id   AF-A0A173WWX2-F1
#
_cell.length_a   1.000
_cell.length_b   1.000
_cell.length_c   1.000
_cell.angle_alpha   90.00
_cell.angle_beta   90.00
_cell.angle_gamma   90.00
#
_symmetry.space_group_name_H-M   'P 1'
#
loop_
_entity.id
_entity.type
_entity.pdbx_description
1 polymer ?
#
loop_
_entity_poly.entity_id
_entity_poly.type
_entity_poly.pdbx_seq_one_letter_code
_entity_poly.pdbx_strand_id
1 'polypeptide(L)'
;MVFLCVHKREHQVPENSIPVEYRIKDEVFIPFIRMKLGDISCLKFVCVGTKNISDLAVKGLRHYFGSRNLEVRVKKSEIPLRY
;
A
#
# COMPACT_ATOMS: atom_id res chain seq x y z
N MET A 1 -4.72 -6.97 27.34
CA MET A 1 -5.50 -5.73 27.55
C MET A 1 -4.67 -4.57 26.99
N VAL A 2 -4.96 -4.12 25.76
CA VAL A 2 -4.25 -2.99 25.16
C VAL A 2 -4.96 -1.71 25.59
N PHE A 3 -4.31 -0.92 26.44
CA PHE A 3 -4.81 0.40 26.82
C PHE A 3 -4.71 1.32 25.60
N LEU A 4 -5.84 1.57 24.92
CA LEU A 4 -5.99 2.78 24.11
C LEU A 4 -6.06 3.96 25.10
N CYS A 5 -4.90 4.49 25.47
CA CYS A 5 -4.83 5.85 26.01
C CYS A 5 -5.25 6.80 24.88
N VAL A 6 -6.56 7.02 24.76
CA VAL A 6 -7.10 8.21 24.11
C VAL A 6 -6.65 9.36 25.00
N HIS A 7 -5.46 9.88 24.73
CA HIS A 7 -5.09 11.20 25.25
C HIS A 7 -6.18 12.14 24.73
N LYS A 8 -7.07 12.58 25.63
CA LYS A 8 -7.96 13.71 25.40
C LYS A 8 -7.07 14.88 25.01
N ARG A 9 -6.81 15.01 23.71
CA ARG A 9 -6.14 16.16 23.14
C ARG A 9 -7.26 17.04 22.63
N GLU A 10 -7.66 17.99 23.47
CA GLU A 10 -8.15 19.30 23.03
C GLU A 10 -7.03 20.11 22.35
N HIS A 11 -6.05 19.44 21.72
CA HIS A 11 -5.16 20.10 20.81
C HIS A 11 -5.90 20.15 19.49
N GLN A 12 -6.26 21.37 19.09
CA GLN A 12 -6.74 21.65 17.75
C GLN A 12 -5.80 20.95 16.78
N VAL A 13 -6.31 19.92 16.13
CA VAL A 13 -5.61 19.24 15.06
C VAL A 13 -5.33 20.33 14.03
N PRO A 14 -4.06 20.62 13.67
CA PRO A 14 -3.75 21.66 12.70
C PRO A 14 -4.60 21.43 11.45
N GLU A 15 -5.18 22.48 10.86
CA GLU A 15 -6.02 22.35 9.65
C GLU A 15 -5.34 21.55 8.53
N ASN A 16 -4.00 21.56 8.50
CA ASN A 16 -3.17 20.84 7.53
C ASN A 16 -2.77 19.43 7.95
N SER A 17 -3.38 18.84 8.99
CA SER A 17 -3.04 17.48 9.40
C SER A 17 -3.53 16.45 8.38
N ILE A 18 -2.72 15.43 8.11
CA ILE A 18 -3.12 14.30 7.30
C ILE A 18 -3.77 13.26 8.21
N PRO A 19 -4.99 12.76 7.92
CA PRO A 19 -5.62 11.74 8.74
C PRO A 19 -4.79 10.46 8.72
N VAL A 20 -4.51 9.93 9.92
CA VAL A 20 -3.82 8.65 10.12
C VAL A 20 -4.85 7.57 10.38
N GLU A 21 -4.84 6.53 9.54
CA GLU A 21 -5.64 5.32 9.70
C GLU A 21 -4.79 4.21 10.35
N TYR A 22 -5.45 3.16 10.84
CA TYR A 22 -4.78 2.02 11.48
C TYR A 22 -5.27 0.72 10.89
N ARG A 23 -4.35 -0.22 10.65
CA ARG A 23 -4.67 -1.61 10.29
C ARG A 23 -4.09 -2.56 11.32
N ILE A 24 -4.76 -3.69 11.52
CA ILE A 24 -4.27 -4.75 12.40
C ILE A 24 -3.60 -5.81 11.52
N LYS A 25 -2.38 -6.18 11.87
CA LYS A 25 -1.67 -7.32 11.26
C LYS A 25 -0.85 -8.01 12.34
N ASP A 26 -1.01 -9.33 12.47
CA ASP A 26 -0.30 -10.14 13.47
C ASP A 26 -0.45 -9.58 14.89
N GLU A 27 -1.68 -9.17 15.25
CA GLU A 27 -2.05 -8.50 16.53
C GLU A 27 -1.37 -7.13 16.77
N VAL A 28 -0.61 -6.62 15.80
CA VAL A 28 0.04 -5.30 15.87
C VAL A 28 -0.84 -4.23 15.19
N PHE A 29 -1.02 -3.10 15.87
CA PHE A 29 -1.60 -1.89 15.28
C PHE A 29 -0.55 -1.16 14.45
N ILE A 30 -0.80 -1.02 13.14
CA ILE A 30 0.12 -0.37 12.20
C ILE A 30 -0.56 0.88 11.65
N PRO A 31 -0.04 2.09 11.94
CA PRO A 31 -0.55 3.32 11.35
C PRO A 31 -0.22 3.39 9.85
N PHE A 32 -1.12 3.98 9.07
CA PHE A 32 -0.91 4.26 7.65
C PHE A 32 -1.66 5.52 7.23
N ILE A 33 -1.17 6.16 6.17
CA ILE A 33 -1.86 7.27 5.50
C ILE A 33 -2.52 6.70 4.25
N ARG A 34 -3.83 6.89 4.11
CA ARG A 34 -4.51 6.59 2.86
C ARG A 34 -4.31 7.74 1.89
N MET A 35 -3.73 7.43 0.74
CA MET A 35 -3.62 8.37 -0.37
C MET A 35 -4.45 7.87 -1.54
N LYS A 36 -5.24 8.76 -2.14
CA LYS A 36 -5.77 8.49 -3.48
C LYS A 36 -4.61 8.62 -4.46
N LEU A 37 -4.33 7.55 -5.18
CA LEU A 37 -3.48 7.64 -6.36
C LEU A 37 -4.19 8.53 -7.37
N GLY A 38 -3.47 9.55 -7.87
CA GLY A 38 -3.93 10.40 -8.95
C GLY A 38 -3.93 9.66 -10.29
N ASP A 39 -3.72 10.39 -11.39
CA ASP A 39 -3.53 9.74 -12.68
C ASP A 39 -2.27 8.85 -12.65
N ILE A 40 -2.49 7.55 -12.90
CA ILE A 40 -1.46 6.52 -12.94
C ILE A 40 -1.03 6.20 -14.37
N SER A 41 -1.47 6.97 -15.37
CA SER A 41 -0.99 6.88 -16.75
C SER A 41 0.54 6.99 -16.87
N CYS A 42 1.19 7.68 -15.94
CA CYS A 42 2.65 7.85 -15.90
C CYS A 42 3.41 6.59 -15.45
N LEU A 43 2.73 5.57 -14.90
CA LEU A 43 3.38 4.33 -14.45
C LEU A 43 3.84 3.51 -15.66
N LYS A 44 5.17 3.41 -15.83
CA LYS A 44 5.77 2.62 -16.92
C LYS A 44 5.86 1.12 -16.58
N PHE A 45 6.13 0.80 -15.31
CA PHE A 45 6.23 -0.58 -14.86
C PHE A 45 5.95 -0.73 -13.37
N VAL A 46 5.56 -1.94 -12.97
CA VAL A 46 5.43 -2.38 -11.58
C VAL A 46 6.29 -3.63 -11.38
N CYS A 47 7.01 -3.64 -10.27
CA CYS A 47 7.86 -4.77 -9.88
C CYS A 47 7.20 -5.54 -8.74
N VAL A 48 6.93 -6.82 -8.98
CA VAL A 48 6.40 -7.75 -7.97
C VAL A 48 7.55 -8.18 -7.07
N GLY A 49 7.48 -7.78 -5.80
CA GLY A 49 8.51 -8.10 -4.80
C GLY A 49 8.70 -9.61 -4.60
N THR A 50 9.86 -10.00 -4.09
CA THR A 50 10.24 -11.42 -3.97
C THR A 50 9.46 -12.24 -2.96
N LYS A 51 8.74 -11.60 -2.03
CA LYS A 51 7.73 -12.28 -1.19
C LYS A 51 6.43 -12.59 -1.93
N ASN A 52 6.20 -11.99 -3.10
CA ASN A 52 4.96 -12.07 -3.87
C ASN A 52 5.14 -12.79 -5.21
N ILE A 53 6.14 -13.69 -5.35
CA ILE A 53 6.51 -14.35 -6.62
C ILE A 53 5.44 -15.24 -7.26
N SER A 54 4.30 -15.43 -6.58
CA SER A 54 3.15 -16.17 -7.10
C SER A 54 2.78 -15.69 -8.51
N ASP A 55 2.52 -16.64 -9.41
CA ASP A 55 2.03 -16.30 -10.76
C ASP A 55 0.68 -15.59 -10.72
N LEU A 56 -0.07 -15.81 -9.64
CA LEU A 56 -1.33 -15.12 -9.38
C LEU A 56 -1.13 -13.61 -9.21
N ALA A 57 -0.10 -13.17 -8.49
CA ALA A 57 0.19 -11.73 -8.32
C ALA A 57 0.49 -11.05 -9.66
N VAL A 58 1.27 -11.70 -10.53
CA VAL A 58 1.58 -11.18 -11.86
C VAL A 58 0.33 -11.14 -12.74
N LYS A 59 -0.44 -12.24 -12.79
CA LYS A 59 -1.68 -12.31 -13.58
C LYS A 59 -2.72 -11.30 -13.10
N GLY A 60 -2.91 -11.17 -11.79
CA GLY A 60 -3.85 -10.23 -11.19
C GLY A 60 -3.50 -8.78 -11.53
N LEU A 61 -2.22 -8.41 -11.44
CA LEU A 61 -1.77 -7.06 -11.83
C LEU A 61 -1.96 -6.81 -13.33
N ARG A 62 -1.60 -7.77 -14.19
CA ARG A 62 -1.82 -7.65 -15.64
C ARG A 62 -3.29 -7.45 -15.98
N HIS A 63 -4.17 -8.23 -15.35
CA HIS A 63 -5.62 -8.11 -15.53
C HIS A 63 -6.12 -6.74 -15.05
N TYR A 64 -5.68 -6.28 -13.88
CA TYR A 64 -6.07 -4.98 -13.32
C TYR A 64 -5.66 -3.80 -14.21
N PHE A 65 -4.44 -3.81 -14.76
CA PHE A 65 -4.01 -2.74 -15.67
C PHE A 65 -4.72 -2.80 -17.02
N GLY A 66 -4.92 -4.02 -17.55
CA GLY A 66 -5.66 -4.23 -18.80
C GLY A 66 -7.11 -3.75 -18.71
N SER A 67 -7.81 -4.01 -17.61
CA SER A 67 -9.20 -3.56 -17.43
C SER A 67 -9.35 -2.04 -17.30
N ARG A 68 -8.24 -1.32 -17.11
CA ARG A 68 -8.18 0.14 -17.02
C ARG A 68 -7.53 0.80 -18.24
N ASN A 69 -7.24 0.05 -19.30
CA ASN A 69 -6.49 0.53 -20.48
C ASN A 69 -5.16 1.20 -20.12
N LEU A 70 -4.44 0.66 -19.13
CA LEU A 70 -3.14 1.16 -18.71
C LEU A 70 -2.02 0.27 -19.25
N GLU A 71 -1.09 0.84 -20.02
CA GLU A 71 0.08 0.13 -20.55
C GLU A 71 1.22 0.02 -19.51
N VAL A 72 0.96 -0.67 -18.41
CA VAL A 72 1.93 -0.86 -17.33
C VAL A 72 2.62 -2.22 -17.44
N ARG A 73 3.95 -2.25 -17.56
CA ARG A 73 4.71 -3.51 -17.60
C ARG A 73 4.81 -4.13 -16.20
N VAL A 74 4.37 -5.38 -16.05
CA VAL A 74 4.53 -6.12 -14.78
C VAL A 74 5.77 -7.01 -14.84
N LYS A 75 6.75 -6.76 -13.96
CA LYS A 75 8.00 -7.51 -13.83
C LYS A 75 8.07 -8.22 -12.48
N LYS A 76 8.81 -9.33 -12.38
CA LYS A 76 9.18 -9.93 -11.09
C LYS A 76 10.49 -9.30 -10.61
N SER A 77 10.65 -9.14 -9.30
CA SER A 77 11.89 -8.66 -8.72
C SER A 77 12.99 -9.71 -8.85
N GLU A 78 14.17 -9.29 -9.30
CA GLU A 78 15.39 -10.11 -9.35
C GLU A 78 16.18 -10.04 -8.04
N ILE A 79 15.78 -9.16 -7.10
CA ILE A 79 16.48 -8.97 -5.83
C ILE A 79 16.22 -10.18 -4.94
N PRO A 80 17.22 -10.99 -4.55
CA PRO A 80 16.99 -12.19 -3.76
C PRO A 80 16.32 -11.85 -2.42
N LEU A 81 15.52 -12.80 -1.91
CA LEU A 81 14.95 -12.69 -0.59
C LEU A 81 16.08 -12.65 0.44
N ARG A 82 16.13 -11.61 1.27
CA ARG A 82 17.04 -11.52 2.41
C ARG A 82 16.29 -11.97 3.67
N TYR A 83 16.89 -12.89 4.42
CA TYR A 83 16.36 -13.46 5.67
C TYR A 83 17.05 -12.81 6.86
#